data_AF-A0AA39KDU7-F1
#
_entry.id   AF-A0AA39KDU7-F1
#
_cell.length_a   1.000
_cell.length_b   1.000
_cell.length_c   1.000
_cell.angle_alpha   90.00
_cell.angle_beta   90.00
_cell.angle_gamma   90.00
#
_symmetry.space_group_name_H-M   'P 1'
#
loop_
_entity.id
_entity.type
_entity.pdbx_description
1 polymer ?
#
loop_
_entity_poly.entity_id
_entity_poly.type
_entity_poly.pdbx_seq_one_letter_code
_entity_poly.pdbx_strand_id
1 'polypeptide(L)'
;MSGDSNIGAWIQFAKLTAAAGEMAPFPYIKGVAGCIATILEVIELAGKNNKDIQDLAESIGTTIRIIKETVEAHGDTSATHFRDVCVELQAYLESLISELNTTRRNLKSKSITRFLKTKKISGVIDGYKQQVNNIKADYLVLVTTDSRFAMSEMQDALSTVTSTVKSQAHYIRSEIRSLGDIQKEHAAQICEKLQDPKGYYKGQVRELFPGDIYIGKLVSLSWPDSSPGYEDRYGTVENSNTAKIIRVYQYSPDNEEATLKQFDDDADTLIKMKHPNIPQVFGICRSPNFPVIVFHGTTLITFGDYEHNLTAKQFAIHAFQFGKFGS
;
A
#
# COMPACT_ATOMS: atom_id res chain seq x y z
N MET A 1 19.18 65.28 -13.37
CA MET A 1 19.38 64.18 -12.39
C MET A 1 20.82 63.71 -12.54
N SER A 2 21.57 63.75 -11.44
CA SER A 2 23.03 63.60 -11.37
C SER A 2 23.47 62.25 -11.94
N GLY A 3 24.33 62.27 -12.96
CA GLY A 3 24.92 61.06 -13.54
C GLY A 3 25.98 60.49 -12.60
N ASP A 4 25.56 59.56 -11.75
CA ASP A 4 26.49 58.78 -10.95
C ASP A 4 27.46 58.05 -11.87
N SER A 5 28.75 58.24 -11.61
CA SER A 5 29.85 57.71 -12.40
C SER A 5 29.83 56.18 -12.38
N ASN A 6 29.39 55.56 -13.47
CA ASN A 6 29.36 54.09 -13.69
C ASN A 6 30.68 53.39 -13.30
N ILE A 7 31.82 54.06 -13.46
CA ILE A 7 33.15 53.59 -13.04
C ILE A 7 33.21 53.27 -11.54
N GLY A 8 32.61 54.09 -10.68
CA GLY A 8 32.63 53.90 -9.23
C GLY A 8 31.86 52.66 -8.80
N ALA A 9 30.74 52.38 -9.46
CA ALA A 9 29.98 51.14 -9.25
C ALA A 9 30.81 49.90 -9.64
N TRP A 10 31.52 49.96 -10.77
CA TRP A 10 32.42 48.89 -11.19
C TRP A 10 33.59 48.66 -10.23
N ILE A 11 34.16 49.72 -9.65
CA ILE A 11 35.21 49.59 -8.61
C ILE A 11 34.68 48.83 -7.40
N GLN A 12 33.50 49.22 -6.88
CA GLN A 12 32.91 48.57 -5.72
C GLN A 12 32.55 47.11 -6.02
N PHE A 13 31.97 46.85 -7.19
CA PHE A 13 31.65 45.50 -7.65
C PHE A 13 32.91 44.62 -7.73
N ALA A 14 34.00 45.13 -8.29
CA ALA A 14 35.27 44.41 -8.38
C ALA A 14 35.87 44.12 -7.00
N LYS A 15 35.85 45.09 -6.07
CA LYS A 15 36.32 44.90 -4.69
C LYS A 15 35.50 43.86 -3.94
N LEU A 16 34.17 43.91 -4.04
CA LEU A 16 33.30 42.91 -3.44
C LEU A 16 33.57 41.52 -4.02
N THR A 17 33.75 41.44 -5.34
CA THR A 17 34.07 40.17 -6.02
C THR A 17 35.43 39.63 -5.57
N ALA A 18 36.43 40.49 -5.36
CA ALA A 18 37.73 40.08 -4.84
C ALA A 18 37.64 39.55 -3.40
N ALA A 19 36.89 40.24 -2.53
CA ALA A 19 36.65 39.79 -1.15
C ALA A 19 35.86 38.47 -1.11
N ALA A 20 34.84 38.32 -1.96
CA ALA A 20 34.12 37.06 -2.10
C ALA A 20 35.04 35.93 -2.60
N GLY A 21 35.90 36.20 -3.58
CA GLY A 21 36.88 35.26 -4.11
C GLY A 21 37.96 34.84 -3.10
N GLU A 22 38.23 35.65 -2.07
CA GLU A 22 39.10 35.29 -0.95
C GLU A 22 38.45 34.30 0.01
N MET A 23 37.13 34.40 0.18
CA MET A 23 36.36 33.52 1.07
C MET A 23 35.87 32.23 0.38
N ALA A 24 35.85 32.21 -0.95
CA ALA A 24 35.36 31.10 -1.75
C ALA A 24 36.51 30.19 -2.23
N PRO A 25 36.24 28.92 -2.60
CA PRO A 25 37.24 27.99 -3.16
C PRO A 25 37.73 28.34 -4.58
N PHE A 26 37.73 29.63 -4.95
CA PHE A 26 38.09 30.13 -6.27
C PHE A 26 39.23 31.17 -6.19
N PRO A 27 40.46 30.76 -5.82
CA PRO A 27 41.55 31.69 -5.51
C PRO A 27 41.95 32.60 -6.69
N TYR A 28 41.71 32.18 -7.93
CA TYR A 28 41.99 32.95 -9.15
C TYR A 28 41.04 34.15 -9.33
N ILE A 29 39.85 34.11 -8.72
CA ILE A 29 38.88 35.22 -8.78
C ILE A 29 39.37 36.42 -7.97
N LYS A 30 39.95 36.17 -6.79
CA LYS A 30 40.56 37.22 -5.95
C LYS A 30 41.58 38.03 -6.75
N GLY A 31 42.49 37.33 -7.44
CA GLY A 31 43.58 37.94 -8.20
C GLY A 31 43.09 38.81 -9.35
N VAL A 32 42.26 38.25 -10.25
CA VAL A 32 41.74 39.00 -11.40
C VAL A 32 40.85 40.18 -10.96
N ALA A 33 39.96 39.97 -9.98
CA ALA A 33 39.06 41.02 -9.48
C ALA A 33 39.83 42.16 -8.79
N GLY A 34 40.87 41.83 -8.02
CA GLY A 34 41.74 42.81 -7.39
C GLY A 34 42.51 43.66 -8.41
N CYS A 35 43.02 43.04 -9.47
CA CYS A 35 43.68 43.75 -10.57
C CYS A 35 42.71 44.69 -11.29
N ILE A 36 41.49 44.21 -11.59
CA ILE A 36 40.44 45.00 -12.22
C ILE A 36 40.06 46.22 -11.36
N ALA A 37 39.87 46.03 -10.05
CA ALA A 37 39.58 47.13 -9.14
C ALA A 37 40.67 48.21 -9.18
N THR A 38 41.94 47.80 -9.16
CA THR A 38 43.10 48.71 -9.21
C THR A 38 43.15 49.50 -10.53
N ILE A 39 42.89 48.85 -11.66
CA ILE A 39 42.89 49.51 -12.98
C ILE A 39 41.71 50.49 -13.08
N LEU A 40 40.53 50.11 -12.60
CA LEU A 40 39.36 50.99 -12.61
C LEU A 40 39.56 52.23 -11.73
N GLU A 41 40.26 52.11 -10.59
CA GLU A 41 40.66 53.27 -9.78
C GLU A 41 41.62 54.20 -10.53
N VAL A 42 42.59 53.65 -11.27
CA VAL A 42 43.49 54.44 -12.11
C VAL A 42 42.74 55.15 -13.24
N ILE A 43 41.76 54.47 -13.84
CA ILE A 43 40.87 55.02 -14.86
C ILE A 43 40.02 56.16 -14.27
N GLU A 44 39.48 55.99 -13.06
CA GLU A 44 38.69 57.03 -12.39
C GLU A 44 39.52 58.31 -12.18
N LEU A 45 40.79 58.16 -11.79
CA LEU A 45 41.74 59.27 -11.64
C LEU A 45 42.16 59.92 -12.97
N ALA A 46 42.13 59.17 -14.08
CA ALA A 46 42.51 59.67 -15.40
C ALA A 46 41.47 60.64 -16.01
N GLY A 47 40.24 60.65 -15.49
CA GLY A 47 39.22 61.66 -15.79
C GLY A 47 37.94 61.08 -16.37
N LYS A 48 36.82 61.41 -15.70
CA LYS A 48 35.47 60.87 -15.99
C LYS A 48 34.84 61.37 -17.30
N ASN A 49 35.42 62.35 -17.98
CA ASN A 49 34.81 63.02 -19.14
C ASN A 49 35.25 62.45 -20.50
N ASN A 50 36.03 61.37 -20.51
CA ASN A 50 36.57 60.81 -21.74
C ASN A 50 35.79 59.55 -22.16
N LYS A 51 35.04 59.63 -23.26
CA LYS A 51 34.20 58.54 -23.78
C LYS A 51 34.97 57.23 -23.91
N ASP A 52 36.14 57.25 -24.55
CA ASP A 52 36.95 56.03 -24.76
C ASP A 52 37.41 55.40 -23.43
N ILE A 53 37.63 56.21 -22.39
CA ILE A 53 37.99 55.71 -21.05
C ILE A 53 36.77 55.12 -20.36
N GLN A 54 35.59 55.74 -20.53
CA GLN A 54 34.34 55.18 -20.01
C GLN A 54 34.01 53.85 -20.69
N ASP A 55 34.18 53.75 -22.00
CA ASP A 55 33.93 52.53 -22.76
C ASP A 55 34.91 51.42 -22.34
N LEU A 56 36.18 51.76 -22.09
CA LEU A 56 37.15 50.83 -21.51
C LEU A 56 36.74 50.36 -20.10
N ALA A 57 36.31 51.29 -19.23
CA ALA A 57 35.85 50.95 -17.89
C ALA A 57 34.61 50.04 -17.92
N GLU A 58 33.69 50.31 -18.84
CA GLU A 58 32.48 49.50 -19.04
C GLU A 58 32.82 48.09 -19.55
N SER A 59 33.78 47.97 -20.47
CA SER A 59 34.23 46.66 -20.95
C SER A 59 34.90 45.85 -19.83
N ILE A 60 35.79 46.49 -19.05
CA ILE A 60 36.43 45.87 -17.87
C ILE A 60 35.39 45.45 -16.83
N GLY A 61 34.44 46.34 -16.50
CA GLY A 61 33.37 46.09 -15.55
C GLY A 61 32.45 44.94 -15.98
N THR A 62 32.06 44.93 -17.24
CA THR A 62 31.30 43.83 -17.83
C THR A 62 32.07 42.51 -17.76
N THR A 63 33.39 42.52 -17.99
CA THR A 63 34.22 41.31 -17.94
C THR A 63 34.20 40.69 -16.54
N ILE A 64 34.41 41.49 -15.48
CA ILE A 64 34.35 40.96 -14.11
C ILE A 64 32.95 40.46 -13.73
N ARG A 65 31.89 41.12 -14.24
CA ARG A 65 30.52 40.65 -14.05
C ARG A 65 30.30 39.27 -14.65
N ILE A 66 30.74 39.05 -15.90
CA ILE A 66 30.60 37.75 -16.56
C ILE A 66 31.41 36.69 -15.80
N ILE A 67 32.63 37.01 -15.36
CA ILE A 67 33.46 36.12 -14.54
C ILE A 67 32.70 35.69 -13.27
N LYS A 68 32.13 36.66 -12.52
CA LYS A 68 31.34 36.38 -11.31
C LYS A 68 30.12 35.50 -11.62
N GLU A 69 29.32 35.86 -12.61
CA GLU A 69 28.13 35.10 -13.01
C GLU A 69 28.48 33.67 -13.44
N THR A 70 29.64 33.47 -14.09
CA THR A 70 30.09 32.16 -14.52
C THR A 70 30.43 31.30 -13.31
N VAL A 71 31.16 31.82 -12.33
CA VAL A 71 31.45 31.12 -11.07
C VAL A 71 30.18 30.80 -10.30
N GLU A 72 29.25 31.75 -10.18
CA GLU A 72 27.98 31.53 -9.47
C GLU A 72 27.13 30.44 -10.12
N ALA A 73 27.12 30.35 -11.45
CA ALA A 73 26.36 29.33 -12.16
C ALA A 73 27.04 27.95 -12.16
N HIS A 74 28.38 27.89 -12.03
CA HIS A 74 29.15 26.68 -12.30
C HIS A 74 29.84 26.10 -11.05
N GLY A 75 29.95 26.86 -9.95
CA GLY A 75 30.56 26.40 -8.70
C GLY A 75 31.97 25.82 -8.87
N ASP A 76 32.33 24.83 -8.05
CA ASP A 76 33.61 24.11 -8.10
C ASP A 76 33.84 23.33 -9.40
N THR A 77 32.77 23.07 -10.16
CA THR A 77 32.81 22.47 -11.49
C THR A 77 33.19 23.45 -12.61
N SER A 78 33.58 24.69 -12.27
CA SER A 78 34.15 25.66 -13.20
C SER A 78 35.25 25.00 -14.05
N ALA A 79 35.07 24.98 -15.38
CA ALA A 79 35.97 24.29 -16.31
C ALA A 79 37.43 24.71 -16.10
N THR A 80 38.38 23.77 -16.18
CA THR A 80 39.83 24.06 -16.12
C THR A 80 40.22 25.19 -17.07
N HIS A 81 39.62 25.22 -18.25
CA HIS A 81 39.79 26.27 -19.25
C HIS A 81 39.32 27.66 -18.77
N PHE A 82 38.26 27.75 -17.96
CA PHE A 82 37.81 29.03 -17.38
C PHE A 82 38.84 29.59 -16.39
N ARG A 83 39.39 28.73 -15.54
CA ARG A 83 40.46 29.10 -14.62
C ARG A 83 41.68 29.61 -15.39
N ASP A 84 42.10 28.89 -16.43
CA ASP A 84 43.30 29.23 -17.20
C ASP A 84 43.13 30.61 -17.88
N VAL A 85 41.97 30.90 -18.47
CA VAL A 85 41.63 32.24 -19.00
C VAL A 85 41.66 33.32 -17.92
N CYS A 86 41.16 33.05 -16.71
CA CYS A 86 41.22 34.01 -15.61
C CYS A 86 42.66 34.29 -15.14
N VAL A 87 43.52 33.27 -15.12
CA VAL A 87 44.94 33.38 -14.76
C VAL A 87 45.70 34.17 -15.82
N GLU A 88 45.45 33.91 -17.11
CA GLU A 88 46.05 34.67 -18.22
C GLU A 88 45.62 36.13 -18.20
N LEU A 89 44.33 36.38 -17.97
CA LEU A 89 43.80 37.75 -17.80
C LEU A 89 44.47 38.42 -16.60
N GLN A 90 44.58 37.76 -15.45
CA GLN A 90 45.27 38.31 -14.28
C GLN A 90 46.71 38.70 -14.63
N ALA A 91 47.50 37.82 -15.25
CA ALA A 91 48.88 38.09 -15.62
C ALA A 91 48.99 39.30 -16.57
N TYR A 92 48.07 39.41 -17.54
CA TYR A 92 47.97 40.58 -18.41
C TYR A 92 47.69 41.87 -17.63
N LEU A 93 46.71 41.84 -16.71
CA LEU A 93 46.35 43.01 -15.90
C LEU A 93 47.45 43.41 -14.93
N GLU A 94 48.17 42.47 -14.32
CA GLU A 94 49.32 42.74 -13.46
C GLU A 94 50.46 43.42 -14.23
N SER A 95 50.76 42.92 -15.43
CA SER A 95 51.73 43.55 -16.35
C SER A 95 51.30 44.98 -16.67
N LEU A 96 50.01 45.17 -16.99
CA LEU A 96 49.44 46.48 -17.27
C LEU A 96 49.52 47.43 -16.07
N ILE A 97 49.23 46.96 -14.85
CA ILE A 97 49.35 47.74 -13.62
C ILE A 97 50.79 48.18 -13.40
N SER A 98 51.77 47.31 -13.66
CA SER A 98 53.19 47.64 -13.56
C SER A 98 53.59 48.76 -14.54
N GLU A 99 53.19 48.65 -15.81
CA GLU A 99 53.42 49.69 -16.83
C GLU A 99 52.68 51.01 -16.52
N LEU A 100 51.47 50.93 -15.97
CA LEU A 100 50.72 52.09 -15.53
C LEU A 100 51.40 52.79 -14.35
N ASN A 101 51.94 52.04 -13.39
CA ASN A 101 52.64 52.59 -12.24
C ASN A 101 53.96 53.29 -12.62
N THR A 102 54.72 52.74 -13.59
CA THR A 102 55.91 53.42 -14.12
C THR A 102 55.54 54.69 -14.87
N THR A 103 54.45 54.69 -15.64
CA THR A 103 53.94 55.86 -16.34
C THR A 103 53.39 56.92 -15.39
N ARG A 104 52.67 56.50 -14.34
CA ARG A 104 52.03 57.36 -13.32
C ARG A 104 53.05 58.14 -12.50
N ARG A 105 54.18 57.54 -12.13
CA ARG A 105 55.24 58.24 -11.36
C ARG A 105 55.84 59.43 -12.12
N ASN A 106 55.67 59.48 -13.44
CA ASN A 106 56.38 60.43 -14.30
C ASN A 106 55.47 61.51 -14.92
N LEU A 107 54.13 61.38 -14.91
CA LEU A 107 53.26 62.21 -15.75
C LEU A 107 51.86 62.53 -15.16
N LYS A 108 51.26 63.65 -15.61
CA LYS A 108 49.92 64.15 -15.25
C LYS A 108 48.79 63.27 -15.85
N SER A 109 47.54 63.40 -15.36
CA SER A 109 46.37 62.60 -15.78
C SER A 109 46.19 62.45 -17.30
N LYS A 110 46.43 63.53 -18.07
CA LYS A 110 46.38 63.52 -19.55
C LYS A 110 47.29 62.46 -20.19
N SER A 111 48.40 62.11 -19.54
CA SER A 111 49.31 61.09 -20.05
C SER A 111 48.85 59.68 -19.76
N ILE A 112 48.18 59.45 -18.62
CA ILE A 112 47.56 58.16 -18.30
C ILE A 112 46.46 57.87 -19.32
N THR A 113 45.63 58.87 -19.63
CA THR A 113 44.65 58.79 -20.72
C THR A 113 45.29 58.38 -22.05
N ARG A 114 46.42 59.02 -22.43
CA ARG A 114 47.11 58.71 -23.70
C ARG A 114 47.66 57.28 -23.69
N PHE A 115 48.26 56.85 -22.58
CA PHE A 115 48.77 55.50 -22.42
C PHE A 115 47.67 54.46 -22.63
N LEU A 116 46.54 54.63 -21.93
CA LEU A 116 45.40 53.70 -22.01
C LEU A 116 44.83 53.58 -23.42
N LYS A 117 44.77 54.69 -24.17
CA LYS A 117 44.31 54.70 -25.56
C LYS A 117 45.32 54.06 -26.53
N THR A 118 46.61 54.33 -26.36
CA THR A 118 47.65 53.94 -27.34
C THR A 118 47.90 52.43 -27.34
N LYS A 119 47.85 51.78 -26.17
CA LYS A 119 48.14 50.34 -26.01
C LYS A 119 47.05 49.39 -26.54
N LYS A 120 45.97 49.90 -27.16
CA LYS A 120 44.80 49.10 -27.63
C LYS A 120 44.22 48.17 -26.56
N ILE A 121 44.24 48.60 -25.29
CA ILE A 121 43.85 47.78 -24.13
C ILE A 121 42.42 47.26 -24.28
N SER A 122 41.50 48.09 -24.80
CA SER A 122 40.10 47.68 -25.04
C SER A 122 40.00 46.40 -25.85
N GLY A 123 40.74 46.30 -26.97
CA GLY A 123 40.66 45.13 -27.84
C GLY A 123 41.12 43.84 -27.17
N VAL A 124 42.12 43.92 -26.26
CA VAL A 124 42.58 42.76 -25.49
C VAL A 124 41.54 42.36 -24.44
N ILE A 125 40.99 43.33 -23.71
CA ILE A 125 39.92 43.08 -22.71
C ILE A 125 38.67 42.52 -23.39
N ASP A 126 38.28 43.06 -24.54
CA ASP A 126 37.14 42.57 -25.32
C ASP A 126 37.37 41.13 -25.80
N GLY A 127 38.61 40.76 -26.12
CA GLY A 127 39.01 39.38 -26.42
C GLY A 127 38.77 38.44 -25.24
N TYR A 128 39.24 38.79 -24.04
CA TYR A 128 39.00 38.00 -22.83
C TYR A 128 37.52 37.94 -22.47
N LYS A 129 36.78 39.05 -22.60
CA LYS A 129 35.33 39.09 -22.43
C LYS A 129 34.63 38.10 -23.35
N GLN A 130 35.04 38.00 -24.62
CA GLN A 130 34.48 37.05 -25.57
C GLN A 130 34.80 35.61 -25.18
N GLN A 131 36.06 35.32 -24.82
CA GLN A 131 36.47 33.96 -24.41
C GLN A 131 35.68 33.49 -23.19
N VAL A 132 35.54 34.32 -22.16
CA VAL A 132 34.78 33.98 -20.96
C VAL A 132 33.31 33.71 -21.29
N ASN A 133 32.69 34.53 -22.16
CA ASN A 133 31.32 34.29 -22.61
C ASN A 133 31.16 32.98 -23.39
N ASN A 134 32.11 32.66 -24.27
CA ASN A 134 32.08 31.41 -25.02
C ASN A 134 32.14 30.20 -24.09
N ILE A 135 33.02 30.23 -23.09
CA ILE A 135 33.13 29.15 -22.09
C ILE A 135 31.83 28.99 -21.30
N LYS A 136 31.21 30.11 -20.88
CA LYS A 136 29.91 30.10 -20.21
C LYS A 136 28.83 29.46 -21.10
N ALA A 137 28.83 29.75 -22.39
CA ALA A 137 27.87 29.17 -23.34
C ALA A 137 28.11 27.66 -23.55
N ASP A 138 29.36 27.25 -23.74
CA ASP A 138 29.74 25.84 -23.95
C ASP A 138 29.37 24.98 -22.75
N TYR A 139 29.60 25.47 -21.53
CA TYR A 139 29.21 24.76 -20.32
C TYR A 139 27.69 24.67 -20.15
N LEU A 140 26.95 25.75 -20.46
CA LEU A 140 25.48 25.71 -20.41
C LEU A 140 24.93 24.65 -21.37
N VAL A 141 25.52 24.51 -22.56
CA VAL A 141 25.18 23.46 -23.51
C VAL A 141 25.48 22.08 -22.94
N LEU A 142 26.67 21.88 -22.34
CA LEU A 142 27.06 20.62 -21.72
C LEU A 142 26.08 20.19 -20.61
N VAL A 143 25.87 21.05 -19.60
CA VAL A 143 24.98 20.74 -18.46
C VAL A 143 23.55 20.50 -18.90
N THR A 144 23.04 21.30 -19.85
CA THR A 144 21.68 21.10 -20.38
C THR A 144 21.56 19.76 -21.10
N THR A 145 22.61 19.35 -21.81
CA THR A 145 22.65 18.09 -22.56
C THR A 145 22.73 16.89 -21.62
N ASP A 146 23.66 16.90 -20.66
CA ASP A 146 23.82 15.83 -19.67
C ASP A 146 22.54 15.66 -18.83
N SER A 147 21.93 16.78 -18.41
CA SER A 147 20.67 16.76 -17.68
C SER A 147 19.54 16.13 -18.50
N ARG A 148 19.46 16.43 -19.80
CA ARG A 148 18.46 15.83 -20.70
C ARG A 148 18.67 14.33 -20.87
N PHE A 149 19.91 13.88 -21.00
CA PHE A 149 20.21 12.44 -21.07
C PHE A 149 19.82 11.72 -19.78
N ALA A 150 20.24 12.23 -18.62
CA ALA A 150 19.88 11.66 -17.32
C ALA A 150 18.36 11.62 -17.10
N MET A 151 17.63 12.67 -17.50
CA MET A 151 16.16 12.67 -17.45
C MET A 151 15.54 11.60 -18.35
N SER A 152 16.09 11.38 -19.55
CA SER A 152 15.62 10.34 -20.46
C SER A 152 15.82 8.95 -19.87
N GLU A 153 17.00 8.67 -19.31
CA GLU A 153 17.30 7.40 -18.64
C GLU A 153 16.36 7.14 -17.47
N MET A 154 16.09 8.17 -16.64
CA MET A 154 15.12 8.07 -15.55
C MET A 154 13.70 7.80 -16.06
N GLN A 155 13.31 8.41 -17.17
CA GLN A 155 11.99 8.22 -17.76
C GLN A 155 11.80 6.80 -18.31
N ASP A 156 12.83 6.24 -18.94
CA ASP A 156 12.85 4.86 -19.42
C ASP A 156 12.79 3.85 -18.26
N ALA A 157 13.56 4.09 -17.19
CA ALA A 157 13.49 3.29 -15.97
C ALA A 157 12.10 3.33 -15.33
N LEU A 158 11.50 4.52 -15.23
CA LEU A 158 10.15 4.71 -14.69
C LEU A 158 9.09 4.01 -15.54
N SER A 159 9.21 4.07 -16.87
CA SER A 159 8.35 3.36 -17.82
C SER A 159 8.44 1.84 -17.60
N THR A 160 9.67 1.33 -17.43
CA THR A 160 9.93 -0.08 -17.15
C THR A 160 9.26 -0.51 -15.84
N VAL A 161 9.48 0.22 -14.74
CA VAL A 161 8.83 -0.08 -13.44
C VAL A 161 7.31 -0.04 -13.58
N THR A 162 6.77 0.97 -14.27
CA THR A 162 5.32 1.10 -14.50
C THR A 162 4.77 -0.11 -15.24
N SER A 163 5.47 -0.61 -16.26
CA SER A 163 5.05 -1.78 -17.02
C SER A 163 5.06 -3.06 -16.18
N THR A 164 6.10 -3.27 -15.37
CA THR A 164 6.25 -4.42 -14.46
C THR A 164 5.20 -4.42 -13.36
N VAL A 165 4.91 -3.26 -12.77
CA VAL A 165 3.87 -3.12 -11.76
C VAL A 165 2.49 -3.43 -12.36
N LYS A 166 2.22 -2.95 -13.58
CA LYS A 166 0.98 -3.29 -14.29
C LYS A 166 0.88 -4.79 -14.55
N SER A 167 1.92 -5.44 -15.07
CA SER A 167 1.89 -6.89 -15.35
C SER A 167 1.68 -7.69 -14.07
N GLN A 168 2.34 -7.32 -12.98
CA GLN A 168 2.17 -7.99 -11.68
C GLN A 168 0.76 -7.82 -11.13
N ALA A 169 0.18 -6.63 -11.24
CA ALA A 169 -1.20 -6.38 -10.82
C ALA A 169 -2.21 -7.22 -11.63
N HIS A 170 -1.97 -7.39 -12.92
CA HIS A 170 -2.78 -8.28 -13.77
C HIS A 170 -2.67 -9.75 -13.32
N TYR A 171 -1.46 -10.22 -13.04
CA TYR A 171 -1.21 -11.58 -12.54
C TYR A 171 -1.91 -11.85 -11.20
N ILE A 172 -1.75 -10.95 -10.22
CA ILE A 172 -2.41 -11.08 -8.91
C ILE A 172 -3.93 -11.11 -9.07
N ARG A 173 -4.48 -10.26 -9.95
CA ARG A 173 -5.92 -10.24 -10.24
C ARG A 173 -6.42 -11.55 -10.84
N SER A 174 -5.66 -12.19 -11.75
CA SER A 174 -6.04 -13.49 -12.30
C SER A 174 -6.00 -14.60 -11.27
N GLU A 175 -4.98 -14.62 -10.41
CA GLU A 175 -4.86 -15.61 -9.33
C GLU A 175 -6.02 -15.51 -8.34
N ILE A 176 -6.38 -14.29 -7.90
CA ILE A 176 -7.52 -14.08 -6.99
C ILE A 176 -8.82 -14.58 -7.63
N ARG A 177 -9.02 -14.37 -8.93
CA ARG A 177 -10.20 -14.86 -9.65
C ARG A 177 -10.25 -16.38 -9.67
N SER A 178 -9.14 -17.02 -10.04
CA SER A 178 -8.99 -18.48 -10.07
C SER A 178 -9.31 -19.10 -8.70
N LEU A 179 -8.75 -18.53 -7.62
CA LEU A 179 -9.01 -18.98 -6.25
C LEU A 179 -10.49 -18.84 -5.88
N GLY A 180 -11.13 -17.74 -6.28
CA GLY A 180 -12.56 -17.52 -6.07
C GLY A 180 -13.44 -18.54 -6.80
N ASP A 181 -13.06 -18.93 -8.01
CA ASP A 181 -13.77 -19.96 -8.77
C ASP A 181 -13.63 -21.34 -8.10
N ILE A 182 -12.43 -21.70 -7.62
CA ILE A 182 -12.19 -22.94 -6.85
C ILE A 182 -13.03 -22.95 -5.56
N GLN A 183 -13.09 -21.84 -4.84
CA GLN A 183 -13.88 -21.76 -3.60
C GLN A 183 -15.38 -21.92 -3.86
N LYS A 184 -15.91 -21.33 -4.94
CA LYS A 184 -17.32 -21.49 -5.33
C LYS A 184 -17.65 -22.94 -5.66
N GLU A 185 -16.79 -23.60 -6.43
CA GLU A 185 -16.95 -25.01 -6.78
C GLU A 185 -16.98 -25.89 -5.51
N HIS A 186 -16.04 -25.66 -4.59
CA HIS A 186 -16.01 -26.41 -3.33
C HIS A 186 -17.25 -26.15 -2.46
N ALA A 187 -17.73 -24.91 -2.41
CA ALA A 187 -18.98 -24.57 -1.70
C ALA A 187 -20.19 -25.27 -2.34
N ALA A 188 -20.28 -25.32 -3.67
CA ALA A 188 -21.35 -26.03 -4.37
C ALA A 188 -21.34 -27.54 -4.05
N GLN A 189 -20.17 -28.17 -4.05
CA GLN A 189 -20.03 -29.60 -3.69
C GLN A 189 -20.41 -29.89 -2.24
N ILE A 190 -20.09 -28.99 -1.29
CA ILE A 190 -20.56 -29.12 0.10
C ILE A 190 -22.08 -29.03 0.15
N CYS A 191 -22.66 -28.03 -0.51
CA CYS A 191 -24.11 -27.85 -0.57
C CYS A 191 -24.81 -29.08 -1.17
N GLU A 192 -24.27 -29.67 -2.24
CA GLU A 192 -24.80 -30.89 -2.86
C GLU A 192 -24.74 -32.09 -1.90
N LYS A 193 -23.61 -32.31 -1.21
CA LYS A 193 -23.47 -33.38 -0.22
C LYS A 193 -24.43 -33.23 0.96
N LEU A 194 -24.78 -32.00 1.34
CA LEU A 194 -25.78 -31.72 2.36
C LEU A 194 -27.22 -31.87 1.85
N GLN A 195 -27.43 -31.88 0.54
CA GLN A 195 -28.73 -32.03 -0.12
C GLN A 195 -29.06 -33.47 -0.52
N ASP A 196 -28.35 -34.49 -0.02
CA ASP A 196 -28.70 -35.91 -0.27
C ASP A 196 -30.21 -36.13 0.00
N PRO A 197 -31.02 -36.47 -1.02
CA PRO A 197 -32.49 -36.48 -0.94
C PRO A 197 -33.06 -37.57 -0.03
N LYS A 198 -32.23 -38.42 0.56
CA LYS A 198 -32.64 -39.39 1.57
C LYS A 198 -32.49 -38.78 2.95
N GLY A 199 -33.45 -37.91 3.28
CA GLY A 199 -33.61 -37.40 4.64
C GLY A 199 -33.55 -38.50 5.70
N TYR A 200 -33.15 -38.08 6.90
CA TYR A 200 -33.09 -38.83 8.17
C TYR A 200 -31.73 -39.41 8.58
N TYR A 201 -30.89 -38.53 9.14
CA TYR A 201 -30.11 -38.85 10.34
C TYR A 201 -29.79 -37.57 11.13
N LYS A 202 -30.57 -37.25 12.19
CA LYS A 202 -30.20 -36.21 13.16
C LYS A 202 -29.38 -36.88 14.27
N GLY A 203 -28.13 -37.19 13.93
CA GLY A 203 -27.23 -38.01 14.73
C GLY A 203 -26.83 -37.38 16.05
N GLN A 204 -27.56 -37.74 17.12
CA GLN A 204 -27.11 -38.05 18.48
C GLN A 204 -28.38 -38.10 19.36
N VAL A 205 -28.64 -39.26 19.97
CA VAL A 205 -29.68 -39.39 21.00
C VAL A 205 -29.21 -38.58 22.21
N ARG A 206 -30.00 -37.60 22.63
CA ARG A 206 -29.63 -36.74 23.77
C ARG A 206 -29.87 -37.47 25.07
N GLU A 207 -28.94 -37.33 26.01
CA GLU A 207 -29.21 -37.63 27.41
C GLU A 207 -29.90 -36.43 28.04
N LEU A 208 -31.12 -36.63 28.55
CA LEU A 208 -31.99 -35.58 29.06
C LEU A 208 -32.14 -35.72 30.57
N PHE A 209 -32.20 -34.59 31.27
CA PHE A 209 -32.58 -34.54 32.67
C PHE A 209 -34.09 -34.39 32.82
N PRO A 210 -34.70 -34.86 33.93
CA PRO A 210 -36.14 -34.68 34.14
C PRO A 210 -36.61 -33.23 34.04
N GLY A 211 -35.75 -32.27 34.42
CA GLY A 211 -36.04 -30.84 34.33
C GLY A 211 -36.14 -30.30 32.89
N ASP A 212 -35.57 -31.00 31.92
CA ASP A 212 -35.58 -30.60 30.51
C ASP A 212 -36.91 -30.98 29.82
N ILE A 213 -37.75 -31.80 30.48
CA ILE A 213 -38.89 -32.47 29.87
C ILE A 213 -40.20 -31.91 30.44
N TYR A 214 -41.01 -31.31 29.58
CA TYR A 214 -42.32 -30.77 29.93
C TYR A 214 -43.41 -31.70 29.39
N ILE A 215 -44.00 -32.49 30.29
CA ILE A 215 -45.09 -33.43 29.97
C ILE A 215 -46.41 -32.68 29.81
N GLY A 216 -47.08 -32.92 28.69
CA GLY A 216 -48.41 -32.40 28.37
C GLY A 216 -49.49 -33.48 28.42
N LYS A 217 -50.47 -33.37 27.52
CA LYS A 217 -51.68 -34.21 27.52
C LYS A 217 -51.37 -35.66 27.14
N LEU A 218 -52.11 -36.60 27.74
CA LEU A 218 -52.08 -38.02 27.39
C LEU A 218 -52.43 -38.21 25.91
N VAL A 219 -51.66 -39.04 25.21
CA VAL A 219 -52.05 -39.51 23.87
C VAL A 219 -53.13 -40.57 24.09
N SER A 220 -54.40 -40.21 23.88
CA SER A 220 -55.51 -41.15 24.08
C SER A 220 -55.42 -42.31 23.10
N LEU A 221 -55.17 -43.51 23.60
CA LEU A 221 -55.23 -44.78 22.85
C LEU A 221 -56.30 -45.66 23.51
N SER A 222 -57.38 -45.95 22.78
CA SER A 222 -58.50 -46.76 23.26
C SER A 222 -58.29 -48.24 22.97
N TRP A 223 -57.45 -48.93 23.73
CA TRP A 223 -57.35 -50.41 23.67
C TRP A 223 -57.50 -51.00 25.09
N PRO A 224 -58.50 -51.87 25.38
CA PRO A 224 -58.82 -52.32 26.74
C PRO A 224 -58.10 -53.58 27.22
N ASP A 225 -57.15 -54.14 26.47
CA ASP A 225 -56.52 -55.40 26.85
C ASP A 225 -55.00 -55.32 26.70
N SER A 226 -54.27 -55.58 27.79
CA SER A 226 -52.82 -55.42 27.99
C SER A 226 -52.36 -53.99 28.29
N SER A 227 -52.29 -53.60 29.57
CA SER A 227 -51.61 -52.36 29.97
C SER A 227 -50.12 -52.47 29.63
N PRO A 228 -49.58 -51.72 28.65
CA PRO A 228 -48.14 -51.60 28.52
C PRO A 228 -47.65 -50.90 29.80
N GLY A 229 -46.49 -51.28 30.35
CA GLY A 229 -45.90 -50.62 31.53
C GLY A 229 -45.47 -49.16 31.30
N TYR A 230 -46.04 -48.47 30.30
CA TYR A 230 -45.75 -47.10 29.89
C TYR A 230 -46.99 -46.39 29.35
N GLU A 231 -46.94 -45.06 29.35
CA GLU A 231 -47.92 -44.17 28.72
C GLU A 231 -47.23 -43.21 27.75
N ASP A 232 -47.83 -43.02 26.57
CA ASP A 232 -47.37 -42.02 25.61
C ASP A 232 -48.10 -40.68 25.84
N ARG A 233 -47.34 -39.58 25.90
CA ARG A 233 -47.82 -38.22 26.17
C ARG A 233 -47.26 -37.22 25.17
N TYR A 234 -48.03 -36.19 24.83
CA TYR A 234 -47.48 -35.04 24.12
C TYR A 234 -46.67 -34.19 25.07
N GLY A 235 -45.58 -33.58 24.62
CA GLY A 235 -44.84 -32.62 25.42
C GLY A 235 -43.78 -31.86 24.65
N THR A 236 -42.96 -31.10 25.37
CA THR A 236 -41.84 -30.32 24.82
C THR A 236 -40.57 -30.62 25.59
N VAL A 237 -39.43 -30.46 24.93
CA VAL A 237 -38.11 -30.57 25.57
C VAL A 237 -37.39 -29.23 25.45
N GLU A 238 -36.66 -28.83 26.48
CA GLU A 238 -35.85 -27.62 26.46
C GLU A 238 -34.89 -27.63 25.25
N ASN A 239 -34.74 -26.49 24.59
CA ASN A 239 -33.96 -26.35 23.35
C ASN A 239 -34.45 -27.22 22.16
N SER A 240 -35.71 -27.68 22.21
CA SER A 240 -36.42 -28.22 21.05
C SER A 240 -37.44 -27.22 20.53
N ASN A 241 -37.27 -26.76 19.29
CA ASN A 241 -38.22 -25.86 18.61
C ASN A 241 -39.52 -26.55 18.16
N THR A 242 -39.77 -27.79 18.59
CA THR A 242 -40.89 -28.61 18.13
C THR A 242 -41.44 -29.46 19.27
N ALA A 243 -42.75 -29.67 19.29
CA ALA A 243 -43.40 -30.62 20.19
C ALA A 243 -42.96 -32.06 19.88
N LYS A 244 -43.12 -32.94 20.87
CA LYS A 244 -42.62 -34.32 20.89
C LYS A 244 -43.68 -35.27 21.42
N ILE A 245 -43.53 -36.54 21.05
CA ILE A 245 -44.18 -37.66 21.73
C ILE A 245 -43.19 -38.19 22.77
N ILE A 246 -43.68 -38.42 23.97
CA ILE A 246 -42.89 -38.76 25.15
C ILE A 246 -43.50 -40.02 25.77
N ARG A 247 -42.73 -41.11 25.76
CA ARG A 247 -43.09 -42.37 26.42
C ARG A 247 -42.60 -42.35 27.85
N VAL A 248 -43.53 -42.42 28.79
CA VAL A 248 -43.27 -42.40 30.23
C VAL A 248 -43.53 -43.77 30.81
N TYR A 249 -42.51 -44.42 31.36
CA TYR A 249 -42.65 -45.73 32.00
C TYR A 249 -43.23 -45.55 33.40
N GLN A 250 -44.26 -46.35 33.73
CA GLN A 250 -44.96 -46.25 35.01
C GLN A 250 -44.08 -46.84 36.12
N TYR A 251 -43.59 -45.98 37.01
CA TYR A 251 -42.80 -46.40 38.17
C TYR A 251 -43.69 -47.01 39.26
N SER A 252 -43.33 -48.22 39.70
CA SER A 252 -43.88 -48.85 40.91
C SER A 252 -42.71 -49.29 41.82
N PRO A 253 -42.71 -48.95 43.12
CA PRO A 253 -41.64 -49.34 44.05
C PRO A 253 -41.43 -50.85 44.14
N ASP A 254 -42.48 -51.63 43.92
CA ASP A 254 -42.45 -53.09 44.00
C ASP A 254 -41.86 -53.75 42.73
N ASN A 255 -41.63 -52.98 41.66
CA ASN A 255 -41.22 -53.48 40.34
C ASN A 255 -40.18 -52.58 39.63
N GLU A 256 -39.40 -51.82 40.40
CA GLU A 256 -38.43 -50.83 39.89
C GLU A 256 -37.41 -51.46 38.93
N GLU A 257 -36.78 -52.57 39.34
CA GLU A 257 -35.74 -53.25 38.55
C GLU A 257 -36.28 -53.77 37.21
N ALA A 258 -37.50 -54.32 37.20
CA ALA A 258 -38.11 -54.80 35.97
C ALA A 258 -38.54 -53.65 35.04
N THR A 259 -38.97 -52.51 35.61
CA THR A 259 -39.38 -51.33 34.85
C THR A 259 -38.19 -50.67 34.15
N LEU A 260 -37.07 -50.52 34.87
CA LEU A 260 -35.84 -49.98 34.31
C LEU A 260 -35.22 -50.90 33.26
N LYS A 261 -35.26 -52.22 33.50
CA LYS A 261 -34.82 -53.20 32.52
C LYS A 261 -35.65 -53.13 31.24
N GLN A 262 -36.98 -53.06 31.35
CA GLN A 262 -37.87 -52.90 30.20
C GLN A 262 -37.57 -51.61 29.44
N PHE A 263 -37.35 -50.50 30.16
CA PHE A 263 -36.98 -49.22 29.56
C PHE A 263 -35.65 -49.32 28.78
N ASP A 264 -34.61 -49.92 29.36
CA ASP A 264 -33.30 -50.04 28.70
C ASP A 264 -33.37 -50.94 27.47
N ASP A 265 -34.09 -52.07 27.55
CA ASP A 265 -34.32 -52.98 26.42
C ASP A 265 -35.06 -52.28 25.26
N ASP A 266 -36.10 -51.50 25.58
CA ASP A 266 -36.86 -50.73 24.61
C ASP A 266 -36.03 -49.60 24.00
N ALA A 267 -35.31 -48.83 24.83
CA ALA A 267 -34.46 -47.74 24.38
C ALA A 267 -33.37 -48.26 23.45
N ASP A 268 -32.68 -49.34 23.81
CA ASP A 268 -31.66 -49.95 22.96
C ASP A 268 -32.23 -50.41 21.62
N THR A 269 -33.41 -51.03 21.65
CA THR A 269 -34.08 -51.52 20.44
C THR A 269 -34.46 -50.36 19.52
N LEU A 270 -35.09 -49.31 20.06
CA LEU A 270 -35.54 -48.15 19.31
C LEU A 270 -34.39 -47.29 18.78
N ILE A 271 -33.28 -47.20 19.51
CA ILE A 271 -32.06 -46.50 19.06
C ILE A 271 -31.40 -47.26 17.90
N LYS A 272 -31.41 -48.60 17.93
CA LYS A 272 -30.83 -49.44 16.86
C LYS A 272 -31.74 -49.49 15.62
N MET A 273 -33.05 -49.36 15.77
CA MET A 273 -34.01 -49.34 14.65
C MET A 273 -33.92 -48.05 13.83
N LYS A 274 -33.38 -48.13 12.62
CA LYS A 274 -33.28 -47.00 11.68
C LYS A 274 -34.18 -47.22 10.48
N HIS A 275 -35.40 -46.69 10.52
CA HIS A 275 -36.35 -46.81 9.42
C HIS A 275 -37.19 -45.52 9.28
N PRO A 276 -37.54 -45.07 8.06
CA PRO A 276 -38.33 -43.85 7.84
C PRO A 276 -39.75 -43.90 8.42
N ASN A 277 -40.32 -45.10 8.57
CA ASN A 277 -41.68 -45.28 9.11
C ASN A 277 -41.70 -45.74 10.57
N ILE A 278 -40.55 -45.72 11.26
CA ILE A 278 -40.45 -46.02 12.70
C ILE A 278 -40.10 -44.70 13.42
N PRO A 279 -40.77 -44.36 14.53
CA PRO A 279 -40.41 -43.20 15.33
C PRO A 279 -38.94 -43.23 15.76
N GLN A 280 -38.20 -42.17 15.46
CA GLN A 280 -36.79 -42.05 15.85
C GLN A 280 -36.65 -41.41 17.22
N VAL A 281 -35.72 -41.90 18.03
CA VAL A 281 -35.45 -41.37 19.37
C VAL A 281 -34.72 -40.02 19.29
N PHE A 282 -35.29 -38.99 19.89
CA PHE A 282 -34.70 -37.66 20.08
C PHE A 282 -33.78 -37.61 21.30
N GLY A 283 -34.21 -38.24 22.40
CA GLY A 283 -33.47 -38.28 23.64
C GLY A 283 -34.10 -39.23 24.65
N ILE A 284 -33.34 -39.53 25.70
CA ILE A 284 -33.73 -40.46 26.77
C ILE A 284 -33.41 -39.85 28.13
N CYS A 285 -34.26 -40.14 29.12
CA CYS A 285 -34.03 -39.81 30.52
C CYS A 285 -34.06 -41.11 31.33
N ARG A 286 -32.95 -41.44 32.00
CA ARG A 286 -32.80 -42.67 32.81
C ARG A 286 -33.05 -42.45 34.30
N SER A 287 -33.84 -41.45 34.66
CA SER A 287 -34.11 -41.21 36.08
C SER A 287 -34.90 -42.38 36.67
N PRO A 288 -34.48 -42.97 37.81
CA PRO A 288 -35.16 -44.12 38.41
C PRO A 288 -36.66 -43.90 38.64
N ASN A 289 -37.01 -42.67 39.03
CA ASN A 289 -38.40 -42.27 39.33
C ASN A 289 -39.13 -41.68 38.10
N PHE A 290 -38.44 -41.54 36.97
CA PHE A 290 -38.97 -40.93 35.75
C PHE A 290 -38.23 -41.43 34.48
N PRO A 291 -38.34 -42.73 34.12
CA PRO A 291 -37.74 -43.27 32.90
C PRO A 291 -38.56 -42.85 31.68
N VAL A 292 -37.90 -42.19 30.72
CA VAL A 292 -38.59 -41.56 29.58
C VAL A 292 -37.82 -41.71 28.27
N ILE A 293 -38.54 -42.05 27.20
CA ILE A 293 -38.05 -42.00 25.81
C ILE A 293 -38.79 -40.88 25.07
N VAL A 294 -38.03 -39.95 24.47
CA VAL A 294 -38.58 -38.85 23.67
C VAL A 294 -38.37 -39.15 22.19
N PHE A 295 -39.43 -39.06 21.39
CA PHE A 295 -39.38 -39.29 19.95
C PHE A 295 -39.33 -37.99 19.14
N HIS A 296 -38.74 -38.06 17.94
CA HIS A 296 -38.87 -37.03 16.93
C HIS A 296 -40.30 -37.02 16.35
N GLY A 297 -40.92 -35.84 16.32
CA GLY A 297 -42.22 -35.61 15.67
C GLY A 297 -43.39 -35.56 16.65
N THR A 298 -44.58 -35.27 16.10
CA THR A 298 -45.82 -35.03 16.87
C THR A 298 -46.97 -35.93 16.41
N THR A 299 -46.73 -36.86 15.49
CA THR A 299 -47.78 -37.68 14.88
C THR A 299 -47.60 -39.11 15.33
N LEU A 300 -48.54 -39.62 16.12
CA LEU A 300 -48.69 -41.04 16.38
C LEU A 300 -49.74 -41.57 15.40
N ILE A 301 -49.37 -42.55 14.58
CA ILE A 301 -50.32 -43.31 13.75
C ILE A 301 -50.34 -44.72 14.32
N THR A 302 -51.51 -45.23 14.69
CA THR A 302 -51.61 -46.61 15.16
C THR A 302 -51.28 -47.57 14.03
N PHE A 303 -50.83 -48.78 14.35
CA PHE A 303 -50.56 -49.79 13.32
C PHE A 303 -51.82 -50.08 12.48
N GLY A 304 -53.00 -50.15 13.12
CA GLY A 304 -54.27 -50.34 12.41
C GLY A 304 -54.64 -49.18 11.48
N ASP A 305 -54.45 -47.93 11.92
CA ASP A 305 -54.70 -46.74 11.09
C ASP A 305 -53.67 -46.59 9.97
N TYR A 306 -52.43 -47.04 10.22
CA TYR A 306 -51.37 -47.09 9.23
C TYR A 306 -51.71 -48.14 8.16
N GLU A 307 -52.12 -49.35 8.55
CA GLU A 307 -52.52 -50.42 7.63
C GLU A 307 -53.71 -50.05 6.73
N HIS A 308 -54.73 -49.37 7.25
CA HIS A 308 -55.89 -48.93 6.48
C HIS A 308 -55.58 -47.78 5.50
N ASN A 309 -54.47 -47.06 5.71
CA ASN A 309 -54.05 -45.94 4.86
C ASN A 309 -52.91 -46.29 3.90
N LEU A 310 -52.40 -47.53 3.91
CA LEU A 310 -51.39 -48.00 2.96
C LEU A 310 -52.03 -48.30 1.60
N THR A 311 -51.44 -47.79 0.52
CA THR A 311 -51.75 -48.30 -0.82
C THR A 311 -51.20 -49.72 -0.99
N ALA A 312 -51.82 -50.55 -1.84
CA ALA A 312 -51.47 -51.97 -2.04
C ALA A 312 -49.96 -52.23 -2.30
N LYS A 313 -49.27 -51.26 -2.90
CA LYS A 313 -47.81 -51.31 -3.16
C LYS A 313 -46.96 -51.09 -1.90
N GLN A 314 -47.44 -50.30 -0.94
CA GLN A 314 -46.75 -50.04 0.33
C GLN A 314 -46.97 -51.18 1.33
N PHE A 315 -48.12 -51.86 1.28
CA PHE A 315 -48.41 -53.05 2.08
C PHE A 315 -47.47 -54.23 1.77
N ALA A 316 -47.17 -54.46 0.48
CA ALA A 316 -46.24 -55.50 0.04
C ALA A 316 -44.79 -55.28 0.50
N ILE A 317 -44.34 -54.02 0.61
CA ILE A 317 -43.00 -53.67 1.11
C ILE A 317 -42.94 -53.85 2.64
N HIS A 318 -44.02 -53.49 3.34
CA HIS A 318 -44.11 -53.61 4.79
C HIS A 318 -44.08 -55.08 5.26
N ALA A 319 -44.85 -55.97 4.61
CA ALA A 319 -44.84 -57.41 4.91
C ALA A 319 -43.46 -58.06 4.69
N PHE A 320 -42.68 -57.57 3.72
CA PHE A 320 -41.34 -58.08 3.42
C PHE A 320 -40.27 -57.62 4.43
N GLN A 321 -40.46 -56.45 5.05
CA GLN A 321 -39.50 -55.88 6.01
C GLN A 321 -39.70 -56.38 7.45
N PHE A 322 -40.94 -56.62 7.88
CA PHE A 322 -41.25 -57.04 9.26
C PHE A 322 -41.50 -58.55 9.43
N GLY A 323 -41.76 -59.30 8.34
CA GLY A 323 -41.88 -60.76 8.38
C GLY A 323 -40.59 -61.54 8.72
N LYS A 324 -39.48 -60.86 9.01
CA LYS A 324 -38.19 -61.46 9.41
C LYS A 324 -37.88 -61.40 10.92
N PHE A 325 -38.75 -60.81 11.74
CA PHE A 325 -38.56 -60.73 13.20
C PHE A 325 -39.46 -61.70 14.01
N GLY A 326 -40.20 -62.59 13.33
CA GLY A 326 -40.95 -63.68 13.95
C GLY A 326 -40.35 -65.04 13.57
N SER A 327 -39.31 -65.46 14.27
CA SER A 327 -38.86 -66.85 14.39
C SER A 327 -38.01 -67.02 15.64
#